data_AF-A0A3M2L952-F1
#
_entry.id   AF-A0A3M2L952-F1
#
_cell.length_a   1.000
_cell.length_b   1.000
_cell.length_c   1.000
_cell.angle_alpha   90.00
_cell.angle_beta   90.00
_cell.angle_gamma   90.00
#
_symmetry.space_group_name_H-M   'P 1'
#
loop_
_entity.id
_entity.type
_entity.pdbx_description
1 polymer ?
#
loop_
_entity_poly.entity_id
_entity_poly.type
_entity_poly.pdbx_seq_one_letter_code
_entity_poly.pdbx_strand_id
1 'polypeptide(L)'
;MVPGLRRALAAVPLPRAADGRLVLAVDITCRLRPEAHTCPQRILCHIYGRAKNTHQMIPGWPFSVVVALETGRSSWTALLDAVRLVPGDDAAEVTAARCGR
;
A
#
# COMPACT_ATOMS: atom_id res chain seq x y z
N MET A 1 -16.46 -12.84 -0.20
CA MET A 1 -16.31 -11.80 0.84
C MET A 1 -17.64 -11.73 1.60
N VAL A 2 -17.65 -11.86 2.92
CA VAL A 2 -18.89 -11.91 3.72
C VAL A 2 -19.65 -10.58 3.60
N PRO A 3 -20.94 -10.56 3.22
CA PRO A 3 -21.67 -9.32 2.89
C PRO A 3 -21.71 -8.25 4.01
N GLY A 4 -21.59 -8.66 5.28
CA GLY A 4 -21.56 -7.74 6.43
C GLY A 4 -20.17 -7.18 6.77
N LEU A 5 -19.09 -7.86 6.36
CA LEU A 5 -17.73 -7.51 6.78
C LEU A 5 -17.31 -6.13 6.25
N ARG A 6 -17.62 -5.80 5.00
CA ARG A 6 -17.31 -4.48 4.43
C ARG A 6 -17.99 -3.34 5.19
N ARG A 7 -19.27 -3.49 5.52
CA ARG A 7 -20.01 -2.47 6.27
C ARG A 7 -19.49 -2.34 7.70
N ALA A 8 -19.21 -3.46 8.36
CA ALA A 8 -18.63 -3.48 9.70
C ALA A 8 -17.27 -2.77 9.73
N LEU A 9 -16.39 -3.05 8.76
CA LEU A 9 -15.09 -2.39 8.63
C LEU A 9 -15.23 -0.90 8.30
N ALA A 10 -16.18 -0.50 7.46
CA ALA A 10 -16.45 0.89 7.14
C ALA A 10 -17.02 1.71 8.31
N ALA A 11 -17.61 1.04 9.32
CA ALA A 11 -18.12 1.67 10.53
C ALA A 11 -17.07 1.84 11.63
N VAL A 12 -15.84 1.33 11.43
CA VAL A 12 -14.76 1.48 12.41
C VAL A 12 -14.27 2.94 12.41
N PRO A 13 -14.14 3.57 13.59
CA PRO A 13 -13.58 4.92 13.69
C PRO A 13 -12.19 4.99 13.07
N LEU A 14 -11.96 6.02 12.25
CA LEU A 14 -10.63 6.27 11.68
C LEU A 14 -9.70 6.88 12.72
N PRO A 15 -8.42 6.49 12.74
CA PRO A 15 -7.41 7.14 13.58
C PRO A 15 -7.25 8.61 13.18
N ARG A 16 -6.94 9.45 14.16
CA ARG A 16 -6.79 10.90 14.01
C ARG A 16 -5.52 11.38 14.70
N ALA A 17 -5.00 12.50 14.22
CA ALA A 17 -3.92 13.23 14.86
C ALA A 17 -4.39 13.89 16.19
N ALA A 18 -3.44 14.41 16.97
CA ALA A 18 -3.70 14.96 18.32
C ALA A 18 -4.63 16.17 18.27
N ASP A 19 -4.67 16.86 17.14
CA ASP A 19 -5.55 17.98 16.86
C ASP A 19 -6.89 17.56 16.22
N GLY A 20 -7.18 16.26 16.17
CA GLY A 20 -8.40 15.71 15.60
C GLY A 20 -8.44 15.63 14.07
N ARG A 21 -7.39 16.06 13.36
CA ARG A 21 -7.34 15.98 11.89
C ARG A 21 -7.06 14.55 11.42
N LEU A 22 -7.53 14.23 10.22
CA LEU A 22 -7.09 13.02 9.52
C LEU A 22 -5.73 13.29 8.88
N VAL A 23 -4.77 12.42 9.16
CA VAL A 23 -3.45 12.43 8.51
C VAL A 23 -3.37 11.20 7.63
N LEU A 24 -3.14 11.43 6.34
CA LEU A 24 -3.02 10.38 5.35
C LEU A 24 -1.57 10.19 4.95
N ALA A 25 -1.18 8.94 4.75
CA ALA A 25 0.07 8.58 4.11
C ALA A 25 -0.20 7.69 2.90
N VAL A 26 0.65 7.83 1.90
CA VAL A 26 0.65 6.98 0.70
C VAL A 26 2.00 6.29 0.61
N ASP A 27 1.97 4.98 0.42
CA ASP A 27 3.16 4.16 0.23
C ASP A 27 2.92 3.07 -0.81
N ILE A 28 3.97 2.44 -1.32
CA ILE A 28 3.90 1.30 -2.23
C ILE A 28 4.33 0.03 -1.50
N THR A 29 3.35 -0.81 -1.19
CA THR A 29 3.60 -2.13 -0.59
C THR A 29 3.70 -3.21 -1.68
N CYS A 30 4.81 -3.93 -1.71
CA CYS A 30 5.08 -4.96 -2.71
C CYS A 30 4.63 -6.36 -2.24
N ARG A 31 3.68 -6.99 -2.94
CA ARG A 31 3.39 -8.41 -2.79
C ARG A 31 4.33 -9.23 -3.67
N LEU A 32 5.42 -9.71 -3.08
CA LEU A 32 6.44 -10.49 -3.80
C LEU A 32 5.92 -11.84 -4.26
N ARG A 33 6.33 -12.26 -5.45
CA ARG A 33 6.02 -13.56 -6.07
C ARG A 33 7.23 -14.10 -6.84
N PRO A 34 8.33 -14.42 -6.13
CA PRO A 34 9.57 -14.91 -6.76
C PRO A 34 9.39 -16.20 -7.57
N GLU A 35 8.47 -17.07 -7.17
CA GLU A 35 8.19 -18.38 -7.77
C GLU A 35 7.27 -18.34 -8.99
N ALA A 36 6.59 -17.22 -9.23
CA ALA A 36 5.44 -17.18 -10.12
C ALA A 36 5.80 -16.67 -11.52
N HIS A 37 6.84 -17.24 -12.17
CA HIS A 37 7.51 -16.70 -13.37
C HIS A 37 6.64 -16.42 -14.60
N THR A 38 5.48 -17.04 -14.73
CA THR A 38 4.59 -16.88 -15.91
C THR A 38 3.32 -16.08 -15.63
N CYS A 39 3.06 -15.69 -14.37
CA CYS A 39 1.91 -14.86 -14.04
C CYS A 39 1.91 -13.50 -14.79
N PRO A 40 0.75 -13.03 -15.27
CA PRO A 40 0.68 -11.78 -15.98
C PRO A 40 0.95 -10.58 -15.05
N GLN A 41 1.40 -9.48 -15.65
CA GLN A 41 1.47 -8.15 -15.04
C GLN A 41 2.26 -8.08 -13.71
N ARG A 42 3.29 -8.93 -13.54
CA ARG A 42 4.29 -8.74 -12.47
C ARG A 42 5.21 -7.57 -12.83
N ILE A 43 5.69 -6.88 -11.81
CA ILE A 43 6.68 -5.81 -11.90
C ILE A 43 7.89 -6.21 -11.06
N LEU A 44 9.07 -5.72 -11.43
CA LEU A 44 10.28 -5.85 -10.62
C LEU A 44 10.19 -4.91 -9.41
N CYS A 45 9.89 -5.49 -8.25
CA CYS A 45 9.79 -4.76 -6.99
C CYS A 45 11.18 -4.56 -6.38
N HIS A 46 11.48 -3.33 -5.98
CA HIS A 46 12.70 -3.02 -5.23
C HIS A 46 12.57 -3.52 -3.79
N ILE A 47 13.55 -4.31 -3.34
CA ILE A 47 13.60 -4.85 -1.98
C ILE A 47 14.98 -4.64 -1.38
N TYR A 48 14.99 -4.10 -0.17
CA TYR A 48 16.19 -3.95 0.67
C TYR A 48 16.36 -5.17 1.59
N GLY A 49 17.61 -5.57 1.86
CA GLY A 49 17.95 -6.43 3.00
C GLY A 49 17.66 -7.93 2.89
N ARG A 50 17.16 -8.43 1.74
CA ARG A 50 16.89 -9.88 1.59
C ARG A 50 18.15 -10.73 1.32
N ALA A 51 19.24 -10.13 0.83
CA ALA A 51 20.59 -10.71 0.79
C ALA A 51 21.59 -9.76 1.47
N LYS A 52 22.90 -10.00 1.34
CA LYS A 52 24.02 -9.25 1.97
C LYS A 52 24.05 -7.74 1.62
N ASN A 53 23.04 -6.99 2.05
CA ASN A 53 22.82 -5.56 1.76
C ASN A 53 22.86 -5.19 0.27
N THR A 54 22.53 -6.13 -0.61
CA THR A 54 22.41 -5.85 -2.04
C THR A 54 20.99 -5.46 -2.40
N HIS A 55 20.86 -4.38 -3.19
CA HIS A 55 19.59 -4.02 -3.82
C HIS A 55 19.19 -5.14 -4.77
N GLN A 56 18.00 -5.70 -4.54
CA GLN A 56 17.46 -6.76 -5.39
C GLN A 56 16.12 -6.34 -5.94
N MET A 57 15.92 -6.70 -7.19
CA MET A 57 14.64 -6.59 -7.88
C MET A 57 13.98 -7.96 -7.89
N ILE A 58 12.83 -8.09 -7.22
CA ILE A 58 12.11 -9.37 -7.11
C ILE A 58 10.76 -9.21 -7.79
N PRO A 59 10.36 -10.12 -8.71
CA PRO A 59 9.05 -10.06 -9.33
C PRO A 59 7.92 -10.08 -8.29
N GLY A 60 6.92 -9.23 -8.48
CA GLY A 60 5.76 -9.15 -7.59
C GLY A 60 4.67 -8.24 -8.15
N TRP A 61 3.69 -7.94 -7.30
CA TRP A 61 2.64 -6.97 -7.60
C TRP A 61 2.69 -5.85 -6.56
N PRO A 62 3.16 -4.66 -6.95
CA PRO A 62 3.12 -3.50 -6.07
C PRO A 62 1.71 -2.92 -5.99
N PHE A 63 1.34 -2.51 -4.79
CA PHE A 63 0.08 -1.81 -4.51
C PHE A 63 0.40 -0.44 -3.94
N SER A 64 -0.12 0.61 -4.57
CA SER A 64 -0.20 1.93 -3.96
C SER A 64 -1.30 1.87 -2.90
N VAL A 65 -0.97 2.13 -1.65
CA VAL A 65 -1.88 2.07 -0.51
C VAL A 65 -2.04 3.45 0.10
N VAL A 66 -3.27 3.80 0.47
CA VAL A 66 -3.58 5.00 1.26
C VAL A 66 -3.98 4.53 2.65
N VAL A 67 -3.34 5.11 3.67
CA VAL A 67 -3.61 4.77 5.07
C VAL A 67 -3.89 6.02 5.88
N ALA A 68 -4.72 5.89 6.91
CA ALA A 68 -4.85 6.88 7.98
C ALA A 68 -3.88 6.57 9.12
N LEU A 69 -3.21 7.61 9.62
CA LEU A 69 -2.25 7.54 10.71
C LEU A 69 -2.85 8.06 12.02
N GLU A 70 -2.39 7.49 13.13
CA GLU A 70 -2.64 7.99 14.49
C GLU A 70 -1.42 8.71 15.05
N THR A 71 -1.60 9.43 16.16
CA THR A 71 -0.47 10.00 16.90
C THR A 71 0.30 8.97 17.70
N GLY A 72 1.60 9.22 17.82
CA GLY A 72 2.50 8.46 18.67
C GLY A 72 3.51 7.66 17.87
N ARG A 73 4.22 6.76 18.56
CA ARG A 73 5.21 5.86 17.97
C ARG A 73 4.61 4.47 17.86
N SER A 74 3.70 4.30 16.91
CA SER A 74 3.16 2.98 16.55
C SER A 74 3.50 2.66 15.10
N SER A 75 3.57 1.37 14.79
CA SER A 75 3.63 0.87 13.40
C SER A 75 2.24 0.57 12.85
N TRP A 76 1.18 0.94 13.59
CA TRP A 76 -0.19 0.66 13.22
C TRP A 76 -0.72 1.72 12.26
N THR A 77 -1.42 1.31 11.22
CA THR A 77 -2.07 2.20 10.25
C THR A 77 -3.41 1.61 9.83
N ALA A 78 -4.40 2.47 9.56
CA ALA A 78 -5.69 2.03 9.05
C ALA A 78 -5.71 2.11 7.52
N LEU A 79 -5.74 0.97 6.83
CA LEU A 79 -5.82 0.91 5.37
C LEU A 79 -7.18 1.45 4.89
N LEU A 80 -7.15 2.49 4.07
CA LEU A 80 -8.36 3.10 3.50
C LEU A 80 -8.64 2.59 2.09
N ASP A 81 -7.60 2.50 1.26
CA ASP A 81 -7.73 2.10 -0.13
C ASP A 81 -6.41 1.54 -0.68
N ALA A 82 -6.49 0.68 -1.69
CA ALA A 82 -5.35 0.03 -2.31
C ALA A 82 -5.60 -0.17 -3.81
N VAL A 83 -4.67 0.28 -4.64
CA VAL A 83 -4.72 0.10 -6.09
C VAL A 83 -3.48 -0.65 -6.53
N ARG A 84 -3.67 -1.63 -7.40
CA ARG A 84 -2.57 -2.40 -7.98
C ARG A 84 -1.92 -1.58 -9.08
N LEU A 85 -0.60 -1.42 -9.02
CA LEU A 85 0.16 -0.88 -10.14
C LEU A 85 0.38 -1.99 -11.19
N VAL A 86 0.22 -1.65 -12.46
CA VAL A 86 0.44 -2.53 -13.60
C VAL A 86 1.64 -2.04 -14.43
N PRO A 87 2.25 -2.92 -15.24
CA PRO A 87 3.35 -2.48 -16.11
C PRO A 87 2.91 -1.31 -16.99
N GLY A 88 3.69 -0.23 -16.99
CA GLY A 88 3.39 1.00 -17.73
C GLY A 88 2.78 2.12 -16.88
N ASP A 89 2.29 1.83 -15.67
CA ASP A 89 1.83 2.86 -14.75
C ASP A 89 2.99 3.72 -14.24
N ASP A 90 2.78 5.03 -14.15
CA ASP A 90 3.64 5.93 -13.41
C ASP A 90 3.20 5.99 -11.94
N ALA A 91 4.10 5.61 -11.03
CA ALA A 91 3.77 5.53 -9.61
C ALA A 91 3.51 6.90 -8.96
N ALA A 92 4.13 7.97 -9.46
CA ALA A 92 3.90 9.32 -8.95
C ALA A 92 2.55 9.86 -9.43
N GLU A 93 2.18 9.62 -10.69
CA GLU A 93 0.86 9.97 -11.23
C GLU A 93 -0.26 9.26 -10.48
N VAL A 94 -0.13 7.93 -10.27
CA VAL A 94 -1.11 7.16 -9.49
C VAL A 94 -1.22 7.69 -8.06
N THR A 95 -0.12 8.12 -7.45
CA THR A 95 -0.13 8.72 -6.11
C THR A 95 -0.79 10.09 -6.11
N ALA A 96 -0.44 10.97 -7.05
CA ALA A 96 -1.00 12.32 -7.17
C ALA A 96 -2.52 12.29 -7.35
N ALA A 97 -3.03 11.37 -8.18
CA ALA A 97 -4.46 11.17 -8.39
C ALA A 97 -5.24 10.77 -7.12
N ARG A 98 -4.54 10.42 -6.04
CA ARG A 98 -5.12 9.99 -4.76
C ARG A 98 -4.94 11.01 -3.64
N CYS A 99 -4.06 11.98 -3.83
CA CYS A 99 -3.88 13.11 -2.92
C CYS A 99 -4.70 14.35 -3.34
N GLY A 100 -5.08 14.47 -4.62
CA GLY A 100 -5.75 15.64 -5.19
C GLY A 100 -7.27 15.53 -5.35
N ARG A 101 -7.93 14.61 -4.63
CA ARG A 101 -9.40 14.49 -4.60
C ARG A 101 -9.96 14.95 -3.27
#